data_AF-A0A2A4J3D2-F1
#
_entry.id   AF-A0A2A4J3D2-F1
#
_cell.length_a   1.000
_cell.length_b   1.000
_cell.length_c   1.000
_cell.angle_alpha   90.00
_cell.angle_beta   90.00
_cell.angle_gamma   90.00
#
_symmetry.space_group_name_H-M   'P 1'
#
loop_
_entity.id
_entity.type
_entity.pdbx_description
1 polymer ?
#
loop_
_entity_poly.entity_id
_entity_poly.type
_entity_poly.pdbx_seq_one_letter_code
_entity_poly.pdbx_strand_id
1 'polypeptide(L)'
;MAVVDGNVMAINPGEEPKMQMFIWNNIFFSLGFDVRDHYKDLGGDAAAFVAPRNDLQGVRVYSAVDTAGLHTLGTVVVDYRGYRVTAQSIIPGILEKEQEQSVVYGSIDFGTTVLSHPKYMELVSI
;
A
#
# COMPACT_ATOMS: atom_id res chain seq x y z
N MET A 1 -4.25 -15.76 11.52
CA MET A 1 -4.81 -14.47 11.06
C MET A 1 -5.90 -14.78 10.05
N ALA A 2 -7.14 -14.36 10.29
CA ALA A 2 -8.33 -14.82 9.56
C ALA A 2 -8.21 -14.74 8.03
N VAL A 3 -7.51 -13.72 7.52
CA VAL A 3 -7.19 -13.55 6.09
C VAL A 3 -6.30 -14.69 5.57
N VAL A 4 -5.13 -14.92 6.18
CA VAL A 4 -4.19 -15.98 5.74
C VAL A 4 -4.76 -17.38 5.97
N ASP A 5 -5.59 -17.55 6.99
CA ASP A 5 -6.23 -18.84 7.29
C ASP A 5 -7.43 -19.13 6.36
N GLY A 6 -7.75 -18.26 5.39
CA GLY A 6 -8.80 -18.47 4.38
C GLY A 6 -10.22 -18.22 4.88
N ASN A 7 -10.38 -17.58 6.04
CA ASN A 7 -11.68 -17.33 6.67
C ASN A 7 -12.33 -16.00 6.23
N VAL A 8 -11.65 -15.22 5.38
CA VAL A 8 -12.14 -13.94 4.86
C VAL A 8 -12.16 -14.02 3.34
N MET A 9 -13.29 -13.66 2.72
CA MET A 9 -13.41 -13.62 1.27
C MET A 9 -12.62 -12.44 0.70
N ALA A 10 -11.87 -12.68 -0.38
CA ALA A 10 -11.17 -11.63 -1.10
C ALA A 10 -12.17 -10.65 -1.76
N ILE A 11 -11.81 -9.37 -1.83
CA ILE A 11 -12.59 -8.36 -2.56
C ILE A 11 -12.49 -8.55 -4.08
N ASN A 12 -11.41 -9.19 -4.54
CA ASN A 12 -11.10 -9.54 -5.92
C ASN A 12 -10.95 -11.06 -6.07
N PRO A 13 -12.01 -11.87 -5.86
CA PRO A 13 -11.91 -13.33 -5.79
C PRO A 13 -11.53 -13.99 -7.13
N GLY A 14 -11.65 -13.27 -8.24
CA GLY A 14 -11.23 -13.76 -9.57
C GLY A 14 -9.73 -13.67 -9.83
N GLU A 15 -8.98 -12.98 -8.97
CA GLU A 15 -7.52 -12.88 -9.07
C GLU A 15 -6.84 -14.07 -8.38
N GLU A 16 -5.59 -14.36 -8.76
CA GLU A 16 -4.81 -15.43 -8.15
C GLU A 16 -4.64 -15.21 -6.63
N PRO A 17 -4.54 -16.27 -5.80
CA PRO A 17 -4.44 -16.14 -4.35
C PRO A 17 -3.35 -15.18 -3.86
N LYS A 18 -2.22 -15.08 -4.56
CA LYS A 18 -1.13 -14.15 -4.24
C LYS A 18 -1.48 -12.68 -4.47
N MET A 19 -2.45 -12.41 -5.33
CA MET A 19 -2.92 -11.08 -5.75
C MET A 19 -4.23 -10.68 -5.05
N GLN A 20 -4.77 -11.56 -4.21
CA GLN A 20 -6.01 -11.30 -3.50
C GLN A 20 -5.80 -10.25 -2.41
N MET A 21 -6.79 -9.36 -2.30
CA MET A 21 -6.89 -8.30 -1.31
C MET A 21 -8.11 -8.55 -0.44
N PHE A 22 -8.05 -8.11 0.81
CA PHE A 22 -9.07 -8.44 1.80
C PHE A 22 -9.45 -7.20 2.61
N ILE A 23 -10.70 -7.15 3.04
CA ILE A 23 -11.16 -6.18 4.03
C ILE A 23 -11.73 -6.95 5.20
N TRP A 24 -11.22 -6.66 6.40
CA TRP A 24 -11.71 -7.26 7.63
C TRP A 24 -11.62 -6.26 8.77
N ASN A 25 -12.73 -6.07 9.50
CA ASN A 25 -12.85 -5.09 10.59
C ASN A 25 -12.37 -3.68 10.20
N ASN A 26 -12.75 -3.21 9.00
CA ASN A 26 -12.36 -1.90 8.44
C ASN A 26 -10.84 -1.72 8.23
N ILE A 27 -10.10 -2.82 8.13
CA ILE A 27 -8.68 -2.84 7.78
C ILE A 27 -8.54 -3.51 6.41
N PHE A 28 -7.77 -2.88 5.54
CA PHE A 28 -7.38 -3.41 4.24
C PHE A 28 -6.13 -4.28 4.38
N PHE A 29 -6.12 -5.45 3.75
CA PHE A 29 -4.99 -6.37 3.77
C PHE A 29 -4.56 -6.73 2.35
N SER A 30 -3.24 -6.74 2.13
CA SER A 30 -2.60 -7.23 0.91
C SER A 30 -1.41 -8.12 1.25
N LEU A 31 -1.06 -9.02 0.32
CA LEU A 31 0.04 -9.97 0.48
C LEU A 31 1.30 -9.46 -0.24
N GLY A 32 2.46 -9.61 0.40
CA GLY A 32 3.76 -9.17 -0.14
C GLY A 32 4.36 -10.15 -1.15
N PHE A 33 3.67 -10.39 -2.26
CA PHE A 33 4.17 -11.15 -3.40
C PHE A 33 4.42 -10.24 -4.59
N ASP A 34 5.28 -10.65 -5.51
CA ASP A 34 5.41 -9.95 -6.79
C ASP A 34 4.19 -10.26 -7.65
N VAL A 35 3.46 -9.21 -7.98
CA VAL A 35 2.18 -9.30 -8.70
C VAL A 35 2.36 -8.68 -10.07
N ARG A 36 2.00 -9.42 -11.14
CA ARG A 36 2.10 -8.96 -12.53
C ARG A 36 3.52 -8.54 -12.94
N ASP A 37 4.54 -9.26 -12.46
CA ASP A 37 5.96 -9.01 -12.75
C ASP A 37 6.42 -7.58 -12.37
N HIS A 38 5.72 -6.93 -11.43
CA HIS A 38 5.95 -5.55 -11.00
C HIS A 38 7.39 -5.31 -10.50
N TYR A 39 7.99 -6.32 -9.87
CA TYR A 39 9.35 -6.28 -9.36
C TYR A 39 10.30 -7.22 -10.09
N LYS A 40 9.93 -7.78 -11.25
CA LYS A 40 10.72 -8.79 -11.98
C LYS A 40 12.18 -8.37 -12.18
N ASP A 41 12.40 -7.15 -12.67
CA ASP A 41 13.74 -6.61 -12.95
C ASP A 41 14.46 -6.08 -11.69
N LEU A 42 13.77 -6.10 -10.54
CA LEU A 42 14.25 -5.60 -9.25
C LEU A 42 14.48 -6.71 -8.21
N GLY A 43 14.27 -7.98 -8.58
CA GLY A 43 14.46 -9.14 -7.69
C GLY A 43 13.19 -9.95 -7.40
N GLY A 44 12.07 -9.66 -8.07
CA GLY A 44 10.82 -10.40 -8.02
C GLY A 44 10.22 -10.49 -6.61
N ASP A 45 9.82 -11.70 -6.21
CA ASP A 45 9.23 -11.97 -4.88
C ASP A 45 10.12 -11.48 -3.73
N ALA A 46 11.45 -11.49 -3.87
CA ALA A 46 12.34 -10.99 -2.82
C ALA A 46 12.22 -9.46 -2.66
N ALA A 47 12.09 -8.72 -3.76
CA ALA A 47 11.85 -7.29 -3.73
C ALA A 47 10.44 -6.96 -3.23
N ALA A 48 9.42 -7.69 -3.68
CA ALA A 48 8.05 -7.55 -3.21
C ALA A 48 7.91 -7.85 -1.70
N PHE A 49 8.72 -8.76 -1.17
CA PHE A 49 8.78 -9.02 0.26
C PHE A 49 9.38 -7.83 1.03
N VAL A 50 10.35 -7.11 0.47
CA VAL A 50 11.00 -5.97 1.13
C VAL A 50 10.17 -4.68 0.98
N ALA A 51 9.46 -4.51 -0.14
CA ALA A 51 8.76 -3.27 -0.48
C ALA A 51 7.80 -2.75 0.62
N PRO A 52 6.91 -3.57 1.23
CA PRO A 52 6.04 -3.11 2.32
C PRO A 52 6.77 -2.50 3.51
N ARG A 53 7.99 -2.96 3.80
CA ARG A 53 8.81 -2.39 4.88
C ARG A 53 9.30 -0.99 4.53
N ASN A 54 9.65 -0.75 3.26
CA ASN A 54 10.05 0.57 2.79
C ASN A 54 8.86 1.53 2.79
N ASP A 55 7.68 1.07 2.39
CA ASP A 55 6.45 1.86 2.47
C ASP A 55 6.13 2.25 3.92
N LEU A 56 6.20 1.28 4.85
CA LEU A 56 6.03 1.54 6.28
C LEU A 56 7.07 2.57 6.78
N GLN A 57 8.31 2.51 6.32
CA GLN A 57 9.32 3.48 6.69
C GLN A 57 8.99 4.89 6.16
N GLY A 58 8.47 4.99 4.93
CA GLY A 58 7.96 6.25 4.38
C GLY A 58 6.83 6.83 5.23
N VAL A 59 5.82 6.03 5.56
CA VAL A 59 4.73 6.40 6.46
C VAL A 59 5.26 6.90 7.81
N ARG A 60 6.25 6.22 8.39
CA ARG A 60 6.86 6.62 9.67
C ARG A 60 7.54 7.98 9.58
N VAL A 61 8.28 8.25 8.50
CA VAL A 61 8.96 9.54 8.31
C VAL A 61 7.94 10.67 8.21
N TYR A 62 6.91 10.52 7.37
CA TYR A 62 5.84 11.54 7.28
C TYR A 62 5.05 11.70 8.57
N SER A 63 4.83 10.63 9.32
CA SER A 63 4.14 10.71 10.62
C SER A 63 4.98 11.46 11.66
N ALA A 64 6.31 11.32 11.62
CA ALA A 64 7.22 11.97 12.56
C ALA A 64 7.40 13.47 12.32
N VAL A 65 7.04 13.96 11.14
CA VAL A 65 7.02 15.39 10.79
C VAL A 65 5.96 16.16 11.59
N ASP A 66 4.85 15.49 11.96
CA ASP A 66 3.77 16.06 12.79
C ASP A 66 3.22 17.41 12.28
N THR A 67 3.15 17.59 10.95
CA THR A 67 2.58 18.79 10.33
C THR A 67 1.05 18.76 10.40
N ALA A 68 0.45 19.83 10.92
CA ALA A 68 -1.00 20.00 10.92
C ALA A 68 -1.60 19.90 9.50
N GLY A 69 -2.63 19.07 9.35
CA GLY A 69 -3.29 18.84 8.07
C GLY A 69 -2.62 17.78 7.18
N LEU A 70 -1.48 17.23 7.60
CA LEU A 70 -0.91 16.01 7.02
C LEU A 70 -1.38 14.80 7.83
N HIS A 71 -2.10 13.89 7.19
CA HIS A 71 -2.57 12.65 7.80
C HIS A 71 -1.98 11.46 7.06
N THR A 72 -1.37 10.54 7.81
CA THR A 72 -0.78 9.31 7.28
C THR A 72 -1.70 8.12 7.51
N LEU A 73 -1.53 7.06 6.72
CA LEU A 73 -2.27 5.82 6.92
C LEU A 73 -1.74 5.03 8.10
N GLY A 74 -2.64 4.54 8.94
CA GLY A 74 -2.31 3.49 9.89
C GLY A 74 -1.83 2.28 9.10
N THR A 75 -0.55 1.93 9.24
CA THR A 75 0.10 0.88 8.44
C THR A 75 0.88 -0.05 9.34
N VAL A 76 0.68 -1.36 9.18
CA VAL A 76 1.44 -2.40 9.88
C VAL A 76 1.86 -3.46 8.86
N VAL A 77 3.07 -3.97 9.03
CA VAL A 77 3.57 -5.12 8.26
C VAL A 77 3.70 -6.30 9.24
N VAL A 78 3.10 -7.43 8.89
CA VAL A 78 3.03 -8.63 9.73
C VAL A 78 3.57 -9.81 8.95
N ASP A 79 4.51 -10.54 9.54
CA ASP A 79 4.92 -11.85 9.04
C ASP A 79 4.15 -12.94 9.77
N TYR A 80 3.39 -13.76 9.05
CA TYR A 80 2.56 -14.81 9.61
C TYR A 80 2.54 -16.04 8.69
N ARG A 81 2.99 -17.20 9.21
CA ARG A 81 3.03 -18.49 8.47
C ARG A 81 3.75 -18.42 7.12
N GLY A 82 4.81 -17.63 7.02
CA GLY A 82 5.57 -17.45 5.78
C GLY A 82 4.96 -16.44 4.81
N TYR A 83 3.83 -15.82 5.16
CA TYR A 83 3.24 -14.71 4.41
C TYR A 83 3.66 -13.40 5.05
N ARG A 84 4.11 -12.47 4.22
CA ARG A 84 4.17 -11.05 4.57
C ARG A 84 2.85 -10.40 4.22
N VAL A 85 2.25 -9.73 5.19
CA VAL A 85 0.95 -9.09 5.04
C VAL A 85 1.06 -7.63 5.43
N THR A 86 0.60 -6.74 4.55
CA THR A 86 0.42 -5.33 4.86
C THR A 86 -1.02 -5.13 5.32
N ALA A 87 -1.21 -4.48 6.46
CA ALA A 87 -2.51 -4.13 7.01
C ALA A 87 -2.61 -2.61 7.12
N GLN A 88 -3.62 -2.01 6.49
CA GLN A 88 -3.77 -0.56 6.38
C GLN A 88 -5.17 -0.08 6.74
N SER A 89 -5.25 1.12 7.34
CA SER A 89 -6.52 1.84 7.45
C SER A 89 -7.08 2.17 6.06
N ILE A 90 -8.39 2.09 5.91
CA ILE A 90 -9.07 2.37 4.64
C ILE A 90 -9.24 3.89 4.44
N ILE A 91 -8.92 4.37 3.24
CA ILE A 91 -9.24 5.74 2.79
C ILE A 91 -10.59 5.71 2.06
N PRO A 92 -11.48 6.68 2.28
CA PRO A 92 -12.67 6.86 1.45
C PRO A 92 -12.33 6.83 -0.05
N GLY A 93 -13.06 6.00 -0.80
CA GLY A 93 -12.96 5.92 -2.25
C GLY A 93 -11.81 5.06 -2.82
N ILE A 94 -10.97 4.44 -2.00
CA ILE A 94 -9.88 3.55 -2.49
C ILE A 94 -10.36 2.36 -3.34
N LEU A 95 -11.64 2.00 -3.23
CA LEU A 95 -12.27 0.91 -3.99
C LEU A 95 -13.07 1.39 -5.21
N GLU A 96 -13.17 2.71 -5.41
CA GLU A 96 -13.95 3.31 -6.49
C GLU A 96 -13.11 3.31 -7.78
N LYS A 97 -13.60 2.64 -8.82
CA LYS A 97 -12.89 2.46 -10.10
C LYS A 97 -12.69 3.76 -10.90
N GLU A 98 -13.36 4.84 -10.54
CA GLU A 98 -13.29 6.13 -11.25
C GLU A 98 -12.16 7.06 -10.73
N GLN A 99 -11.33 6.60 -9.78
CA GLN A 99 -10.23 7.39 -9.20
C GLN A 99 -8.90 7.36 -9.97
N GLU A 100 -8.88 7.02 -11.27
CA GLU A 100 -7.65 6.95 -12.08
C GLU A 100 -6.84 8.27 -12.14
N GLN A 101 -7.33 9.37 -11.55
CA GLN A 101 -6.70 10.70 -11.59
C GLN A 101 -6.59 11.40 -10.21
N SER A 102 -6.38 10.67 -9.11
CA SER A 102 -6.33 11.27 -7.76
C SER A 102 -4.92 11.51 -7.19
N VAL A 103 -3.85 11.09 -7.88
CA VAL A 103 -2.48 11.30 -7.39
C VAL A 103 -2.07 12.75 -7.57
N VAL A 104 -2.12 13.51 -6.47
CA VAL A 104 -1.75 14.93 -6.43
C VAL A 104 -0.24 15.13 -6.26
N TYR A 105 0.45 14.16 -5.66
CA TYR A 105 1.91 14.14 -5.51
C TYR A 105 2.40 12.68 -5.54
N GLY A 106 3.45 12.41 -6.32
CA GLY A 106 4.03 11.07 -6.47
C GLY A 106 3.95 10.56 -7.91
N SER A 107 4.06 9.24 -8.07
CA SER A 107 4.09 8.57 -9.37
C SER A 107 3.19 7.35 -9.37
N ILE A 108 2.59 7.07 -10.52
CA ILE A 108 1.80 5.86 -10.81
C ILE A 108 2.47 4.96 -11.87
N ASP A 109 3.59 5.41 -12.42
CA ASP A 109 4.33 4.82 -13.53
C ASP A 109 5.80 4.60 -13.15
N PHE A 110 6.02 4.20 -11.90
CA PHE A 110 7.33 3.76 -11.39
C PHE A 110 8.42 4.82 -11.45
N GLY A 111 8.04 6.07 -11.22
CA GLY A 111 8.95 7.22 -11.23
C GLY A 111 9.25 7.75 -12.64
N THR A 112 8.62 7.21 -13.69
CA THR A 112 8.72 7.78 -15.05
C THR A 112 8.18 9.21 -15.07
N THR A 113 7.01 9.41 -14.44
CA THR A 113 6.39 10.71 -14.23
C THR A 113 6.16 10.91 -12.74
N VAL A 114 6.67 12.03 -12.22
CA VAL A 114 6.41 12.45 -10.84
C VAL A 114 5.57 13.73 -10.87
N LEU A 115 4.34 13.63 -10.38
CA LEU A 115 3.45 14.76 -10.17
C LEU A 115 3.81 15.45 -8.86
N SER A 116 3.64 16.76 -8.84
CA SER A 116 3.78 17.56 -7.62
C SER A 116 2.65 18.57 -7.51
N HIS A 117 2.29 18.91 -6.28
CA HIS A 117 1.26 19.89 -5.99
C HIS A 117 1.78 20.91 -4.97
N PRO A 118 1.60 22.24 -5.20
CA PRO A 118 2.13 23.28 -4.33
C PRO A 118 1.75 23.10 -2.85
N LYS A 119 0.50 22.75 -2.57
CA LYS A 119 0.03 22.45 -1.20
C LYS A 119 0.78 21.31 -0.53
N TYR A 120 1.11 20.25 -1.27
CA TYR A 120 1.87 19.13 -0.70
C TYR A 120 3.30 19.57 -0.39
N MET A 121 3.92 20.32 -1.31
CA MET A 121 5.26 20.88 -1.11
C MET A 121 5.32 21.80 0.10
N GLU A 122 4.31 22.65 0.32
CA GLU A 122 4.19 23.50 1.51
C GLU A 122 4.08 22.70 2.81
N LEU A 123 3.32 21.59 2.82
CA LEU A 123 3.16 20.75 4.00
C LEU A 123 4.44 20.00 4.40
N VAL A 124 5.32 19.71 3.42
CA VAL A 124 6.54 18.90 3.63
C VAL A 124 7.83 19.72 3.52
N SER A 125 7.75 21.02 3.23
CA SER A 125 8.88 21.95 3.28
C SER A 125 9.13 22.39 4.72
N ILE A 126 9.87 21.58 5.47
CA ILE A 126 10.37 21.91 6.81
C ILE A 126 11.74 22.59 6.67
#